data_AF-A0A836V731-F1
#
_entry.id   AF-A0A836V731-F1
#
_cell.length_a   1.000
_cell.length_b   1.000
_cell.length_c   1.000
_cell.angle_alpha   90.00
_cell.angle_beta   90.00
_cell.angle_gamma   90.00
#
_symmetry.space_group_name_H-M   'P 1'
#
loop_
_entity.id
_entity.type
_entity.pdbx_description
1 polymer ?
#
loop_
_entity_poly.entity_id
_entity_poly.type
_entity_poly.pdbx_seq_one_letter_code
_entity_poly.pdbx_strand_id
1 'polypeptide(L)'
;MGKNSHKGSAQLVTVGTDRLKERLNVLYAARRGQKVSADGVFDHLWDLKESAILEGKGSVEVPQSWLDELNDDALTSDARSH
;
A
#
# COMPACT_ATOMS: atom_id res chain seq x y z
N MET A 1 18.29 28.54 1.28
CA MET A 1 17.24 27.52 1.45
C MET A 1 16.57 27.29 0.10
N GLY A 2 16.55 26.06 -0.41
CA GLY A 2 15.82 25.71 -1.63
C GLY A 2 15.36 24.25 -1.56
N LYS A 3 14.13 24.04 -1.07
CA LYS A 3 13.47 22.73 -1.02
C LYS A 3 12.14 22.84 -1.77
N ASN A 4 12.20 23.01 -3.08
CA ASN A 4 11.01 23.03 -3.93
C ASN A 4 11.30 22.25 -5.20
N SER A 5 10.89 20.97 -5.24
CA SER A 5 10.39 20.23 -6.41
C SER A 5 10.30 18.73 -6.10
N HIS A 6 9.30 18.30 -5.31
CA HIS A 6 8.77 16.94 -5.48
C HIS A 6 7.61 17.03 -6.47
N LYS A 7 7.96 17.26 -7.74
CA LYS A 7 7.02 17.20 -8.86
C LYS A 7 6.78 15.72 -9.13
N GLY A 8 5.54 15.27 -8.88
CA GLY A 8 5.13 13.88 -8.90
C GLY A 8 5.34 13.16 -10.23
N SER A 9 6.50 12.55 -10.39
CA SER A 9 6.64 11.35 -11.20
C SER A 9 6.17 10.18 -10.32
N ALA A 10 5.06 9.54 -10.69
CA ALA A 10 4.65 8.26 -10.12
C ALA A 10 5.78 7.25 -10.38
N GLN A 11 6.76 7.18 -9.48
CA GLN A 11 7.87 6.26 -9.57
C GLN A 11 7.27 4.86 -9.39
N LEU A 12 7.13 4.12 -10.49
CA LEU A 12 6.69 2.74 -10.44
C LEU A 12 7.78 1.93 -9.76
N VAL A 13 7.39 1.17 -8.74
CA VAL A 13 8.28 0.31 -7.97
C VAL A 13 7.75 -1.11 -8.03
N THR A 14 8.66 -2.04 -8.25
CA THR A 14 8.36 -3.47 -8.24
C THR A 14 8.33 -3.96 -6.81
N VAL A 15 7.20 -4.50 -6.39
CA VAL A 15 7.01 -5.10 -5.06
C VAL A 15 6.71 -6.58 -5.22
N GLY A 16 7.42 -7.42 -4.47
CA GLY A 16 7.13 -8.85 -4.41
C GLY A 16 5.73 -9.11 -3.88
N THR A 17 4.98 -10.03 -4.50
CA THR A 17 3.60 -10.37 -4.11
C THR A 17 3.53 -10.88 -2.67
N ASP A 18 4.56 -11.59 -2.20
CA ASP A 18 4.69 -12.02 -0.79
C ASP A 18 4.75 -10.83 0.17
N ARG A 19 5.64 -9.87 -0.10
CA ARG A 19 5.82 -8.67 0.74
C ARG A 19 4.58 -7.78 0.72
N LEU A 20 3.93 -7.66 -0.44
CA LEU A 20 2.69 -6.90 -0.57
C LEU A 20 1.55 -7.57 0.21
N LYS A 21 1.42 -8.89 0.10
CA LYS A 21 0.46 -9.69 0.87
C LYS A 21 0.65 -9.53 2.38
N GLU A 22 1.89 -9.61 2.88
CA GLU A 22 2.18 -9.43 4.31
C GLU A 22 1.73 -8.04 4.78
N ARG A 23 2.08 -6.98 4.04
CA ARG A 23 1.68 -5.60 4.37
C ARG A 23 0.16 -5.42 4.35
N LEU A 24 -0.51 -5.93 3.31
CA LEU A 24 -1.97 -5.87 3.20
C LEU A 24 -2.64 -6.65 4.34
N ASN A 25 -2.12 -7.82 4.72
CA ASN A 25 -2.63 -8.60 5.85
C ASN A 25 -2.45 -7.88 7.19
N VAL A 26 -1.30 -7.22 7.41
CA VAL A 26 -1.05 -6.44 8.64
C VAL A 26 -2.02 -5.27 8.73
N LEU A 27 -2.21 -4.53 7.63
CA LEU A 27 -3.18 -3.44 7.58
C LEU A 27 -4.63 -3.92 7.77
N TYR A 28 -4.99 -5.04 7.13
CA TYR A 28 -6.30 -5.65 7.29
C TYR A 28 -6.53 -6.13 8.73
N ALA A 29 -5.53 -6.71 9.37
CA ALA A 29 -5.58 -7.18 10.75
C ALA A 29 -5.65 -6.00 11.74
N ALA A 30 -4.84 -4.95 11.54
CA ALA A 30 -4.85 -3.74 12.35
C ALA A 30 -6.18 -2.99 12.24
N ARG A 31 -6.82 -3.02 11.06
CA ARG A 31 -8.13 -2.41 10.83
C ARG A 31 -9.33 -3.31 11.15
N ARG A 32 -9.13 -4.53 11.66
CA ARG A 32 -10.20 -5.50 11.97
C ARG A 32 -11.04 -5.01 13.16
N GLY A 33 -11.91 -4.03 12.91
CA GLY A 33 -12.74 -3.35 13.91
C GLY A 33 -13.08 -1.89 13.56
N GLN A 34 -12.31 -1.25 12.68
CA GLN A 34 -12.63 0.07 12.15
C GLN A 34 -13.16 -0.07 10.72
N LYS A 35 -14.25 0.64 10.38
CA LYS A 35 -14.72 0.75 8.99
C LYS A 35 -13.51 1.20 8.18
N VAL A 36 -12.98 0.30 7.38
CA VAL A 36 -11.97 0.59 6.37
C VAL A 36 -12.59 1.70 5.54
N SER A 37 -12.15 2.94 5.75
CA SER A 37 -12.42 3.99 4.76
C SER A 37 -11.92 3.38 3.46
N ALA A 38 -12.86 3.26 2.52
CA ALA A 38 -12.69 2.65 1.22
C ALA A 38 -11.77 3.53 0.35
N ASP A 39 -10.58 3.79 0.86
CA ASP A 39 -9.49 4.45 0.16
C ASP A 39 -8.95 3.43 -0.83
N GLY A 40 -9.35 3.63 -2.09
CA GLY A 40 -9.25 2.68 -3.19
C GLY A 40 -7.86 2.10 -3.42
N VAL A 41 -6.80 2.72 -2.88
CA VAL A 41 -5.43 2.22 -2.99
C VAL A 41 -5.27 0.81 -2.39
N PHE A 42 -5.90 0.52 -1.25
CA PHE A 42 -5.85 -0.83 -0.66
C PHE A 42 -6.49 -1.87 -1.59
N ASP A 43 -7.68 -1.56 -2.11
CA ASP A 43 -8.45 -2.43 -3.00
C ASP A 43 -7.69 -2.65 -4.33
N HIS A 44 -7.12 -1.58 -4.89
CA HIS A 44 -6.28 -1.65 -6.09
C HIS A 44 -5.02 -2.50 -5.90
N LEU A 45 -4.33 -2.37 -4.76
CA LEU A 45 -3.16 -3.20 -4.46
C LEU A 45 -3.54 -4.65 -4.21
N TRP A 46 -4.72 -4.89 -3.63
CA TRP A 46 -5.24 -6.23 -3.44
C TRP A 46 -5.55 -6.90 -4.78
N ASP A 47 -6.26 -6.21 -5.68
CA ASP A 47 -6.56 -6.68 -7.02
C ASP A 47 -5.29 -6.93 -7.85
N LEU A 48 -4.30 -6.03 -7.78
CA LEU A 48 -3.01 -6.23 -8.46
C LEU A 48 -2.26 -7.45 -7.94
N LYS A 49 -2.27 -7.67 -6.62
CA LYS A 49 -1.67 -8.85 -6.00
C LYS A 49 -2.39 -10.13 -6.44
N GLU A 50 -3.72 -10.15 -6.45
CA GLU A 50 -4.50 -11.30 -6.92
C GLU A 50 -4.22 -11.56 -8.41
N SER A 51 -4.21 -10.52 -9.24
CA SER A 51 -3.90 -10.59 -10.67
C SER A 51 -2.49 -11.15 -10.90
N ALA A 52 -1.47 -10.69 -10.18
CA ALA A 52 -0.12 -11.21 -10.31
C ALA A 52 0.00 -12.67 -9.85
N ILE A 53 -0.69 -13.07 -8.78
CA ILE A 53 -0.73 -14.47 -8.35
C ILE A 53 -1.38 -15.34 -9.42
N LEU A 54 -2.49 -14.89 -10.01
CA LEU A 54 -3.18 -15.58 -11.10
C LEU A 54 -2.30 -15.70 -12.36
N GLU A 55 -1.51 -14.67 -12.66
CA GLU A 55 -0.53 -14.69 -13.76
C GLU A 55 0.76 -15.47 -13.41
N GLY A 56 0.93 -15.96 -12.18
CA GLY A 56 2.15 -16.62 -11.72
C GLY A 56 3.36 -15.67 -11.56
N LYS A 57 3.13 -14.36 -11.49
CA LYS A 57 4.14 -13.33 -11.27
C LYS A 57 4.42 -13.20 -9.76
N GLY A 58 5.69 -13.35 -9.39
CA GLY A 58 6.15 -13.14 -8.00
C GLY A 58 6.23 -11.67 -7.57
N SER A 59 5.86 -10.74 -8.45
CA SER A 59 5.99 -9.30 -8.22
C SER A 59 5.01 -8.47 -9.04
N VAL A 60 4.58 -7.33 -8.50
CA VAL A 60 3.72 -6.32 -9.13
C VAL A 60 4.44 -4.98 -9.25
N GLU A 61 4.19 -4.24 -10.32
CA GLU A 61 4.62 -2.85 -10.43
C GLU A 61 3.50 -1.92 -9.97
N VAL A 62 3.80 -1.10 -8.96
CA VAL A 62 2.84 -0.17 -8.36
C VAL A 62 3.47 1.21 -8.20
N PRO A 63 2.72 2.31 -8.28
CA PRO A 63 3.23 3.63 -7.95
C PRO A 63 3.74 3.66 -6.51
N GLN A 64 4.92 4.24 -6.31
CA GLN A 64 5.47 4.41 -4.96
C GLN A 64 4.55 5.25 -4.07
N SER A 65 3.84 6.22 -4.64
CA SER A 65 2.82 7.00 -3.94
C SER A 65 1.78 6.13 -3.23
N TRP A 66 1.36 5.01 -3.85
CA TRP A 66 0.39 4.09 -3.25
C TRP A 66 0.98 3.38 -2.03
N LEU A 67 2.26 3.03 -2.07
CA LEU A 67 2.93 2.41 -0.93
C LEU A 67 3.15 3.41 0.21
N ASP A 68 3.48 4.66 -0.11
CA ASP A 68 3.61 5.74 0.86
C ASP A 68 2.27 6.01 1.57
N GLU A 69 1.15 6.03 0.83
CA GLU A 69 -0.20 6.18 1.39
C GLU A 69 -0.57 5.01 2.33
N LEU A 70 -0.23 3.76 1.96
CA LEU A 70 -0.44 2.61 2.86
C LEU A 70 0.40 2.70 4.13
N ASN A 71 1.63 3.21 4.03
CA ASN A 71 2.55 3.28 5.14
C ASN A 71 2.19 4.40 6.13
N ASP A 72 1.72 5.55 5.62
CA ASP A 72 1.20 6.65 6.44
C ASP A 72 -0.02 6.21 7.28
N ASP A 73 -0.93 5.45 6.66
CA ASP A 73 -2.14 4.97 7.35
C ASP A 73 -1.85 3.83 8.36
N ALA A 74 -0.87 2.96 8.06
CA ALA A 74 -0.39 1.98 9.02
C ALA A 74 0.19 2.65 10.28
N LEU A 75 0.94 3.73 10.12
CA LEU A 75 1.56 4.48 11.21
C LEU A 75 0.53 5.33 12.00
N THR A 76 -0.47 5.90 11.33
CA THR A 76 -1.52 6.70 11.98
C THR A 76 -2.47 5.87 12.85
N SER A 77 -2.67 4.60 12.50
CA SER A 77 -3.51 3.68 13.27
C SER A 77 -2.90 3.32 14.64
N ASP A 78 -1.57 3.29 14.74
CA ASP A 78 -0.84 3.04 16.01
C ASP A 78 -0.91 4.25 16.95
N ALA A 79 -0.87 5.47 16.41
CA ALA A 79 -0.90 6.72 17.18
C ALA A 79 -2.23 7.03 17.88
N ARG A 80 -3.30 6.30 17.54
CA ARG A 80 -4.66 6.52 18.08
C ARG A 80 -5.00 5.65 19.30
N SER A 81 -4.04 4.84 19.78
CA SER A 81 -4.15 4.02 20.98
C SER A 81 -3.25 4.53 22.11
N HIS A 82 -3.40 5.79 22.53
CA HIS A 82 -2.82 6.30 23.78
C HIS A 82 -3.75 7.28 24.48
#